data_AF-A0A4C1WCI8-F1
#
_entry.id   AF-A0A4C1WCI8-F1
#
_cell.length_a   1.000
_cell.length_b   1.000
_cell.length_c   1.000
_cell.angle_alpha   90.00
_cell.angle_beta   90.00
_cell.angle_gamma   90.00
#
_symmetry.space_group_name_H-M   'P 1'
#
loop_
_entity.id
_entity.type
_entity.pdbx_description
1 polymer ?
#
loop_
_entity_poly.entity_id
_entity_poly.type
_entity_poly.pdbx_seq_one_letter_code
_entity_poly.pdbx_strand_id
1 'polypeptide(L)'
;MVESVDSCDRLDGIVETYTECMRQTSMRRCYRNLKRRLKLSWWSPELEDLKKDTSTKKRCIRNATPSRREYVVGEYVQTREVYERAAAEALTASWKLFCSARDGEILWDGIYRVIYRETRKNREEVLLQTDSGRVLGPKESATLLAETFFPDDRVNTDYPHHAEVRRQTDGDGRPPVTSEDLPEVDPPLPGLR
;
A
#
# COMPACT_ATOMS: atom_id res chain seq x y z
N MET A 1 -32.12 8.38 -9.23
CA MET A 1 -33.16 7.79 -10.08
C MET A 1 -32.43 7.03 -11.16
N VAL A 2 -32.28 5.71 -11.00
CA VAL A 2 -31.59 4.86 -11.99
C VAL A 2 -32.71 4.22 -12.81
N GLU A 3 -32.79 4.58 -14.09
CA GLU A 3 -33.75 3.95 -15.01
C GLU A 3 -33.43 2.46 -15.13
N SER A 4 -34.45 1.59 -15.12
CA SER A 4 -34.27 0.17 -15.41
C SER A 4 -33.76 0.03 -16.84
N VAL A 5 -32.60 -0.59 -17.01
CA VAL A 5 -31.99 -0.79 -18.32
C VAL A 5 -32.38 -2.19 -18.81
N ASP A 6 -33.42 -2.26 -19.64
CA ASP A 6 -34.04 -3.54 -20.07
C ASP A 6 -33.28 -4.29 -21.17
N SER A 7 -32.06 -3.85 -21.54
CA SER A 7 -31.25 -4.49 -22.58
C SER A 7 -29.75 -4.48 -22.23
N CYS A 8 -29.10 -5.63 -22.41
CA CYS A 8 -27.68 -5.83 -22.15
C CYS A 8 -26.81 -4.87 -22.96
N ASP A 9 -27.15 -4.64 -24.24
CA ASP A 9 -26.41 -3.73 -25.13
C ASP A 9 -26.45 -2.27 -24.63
N ARG A 10 -27.56 -1.86 -24.00
CA ARG A 10 -27.67 -0.52 -23.39
C ARG A 10 -26.83 -0.40 -22.13
N LEU A 11 -26.74 -1.47 -21.34
CA LEU A 11 -25.89 -1.55 -20.15
C LEU A 11 -24.41 -1.48 -20.53
N ASP A 12 -23.99 -2.23 -21.55
CA ASP A 12 -22.63 -2.23 -22.05
C ASP A 12 -22.22 -0.84 -22.57
N GLY A 13 -23.11 -0.15 -23.30
CA GLY A 13 -22.87 1.24 -23.71
C GLY A 13 -22.72 2.22 -22.54
N ILE A 14 -23.47 2.02 -21.44
CA ILE A 14 -23.33 2.84 -20.22
C ILE A 14 -22.00 2.52 -19.51
N VAL A 15 -21.61 1.25 -19.44
CA VAL A 15 -20.33 0.83 -18.84
C VAL A 15 -19.15 1.38 -19.66
N GLU A 16 -19.22 1.32 -20.99
CA GLU A 16 -18.20 1.88 -21.88
C GLU A 16 -18.06 3.40 -21.72
N THR A 17 -19.18 4.14 -21.66
CA THR A 17 -19.13 5.59 -21.46
C THR A 17 -18.55 5.97 -20.09
N TYR A 18 -18.89 5.22 -19.04
CA TYR A 18 -18.35 5.45 -17.70
C TYR A 18 -16.85 5.12 -17.62
N THR A 19 -16.43 3.96 -18.13
CA THR A 19 -15.03 3.53 -18.15
C THR A 19 -14.17 4.47 -19.00
N GLU A 20 -14.67 4.96 -20.13
CA GLU A 20 -13.99 5.97 -20.95
C GLU A 20 -13.87 7.31 -20.23
N CYS A 21 -14.90 7.75 -19.51
CA CYS A 21 -14.84 8.97 -18.68
C CYS A 21 -13.80 8.84 -17.55
N MET A 22 -13.77 7.70 -16.86
CA MET A 22 -12.74 7.40 -15.86
C MET A 22 -11.34 7.38 -16.47
N ARG A 23 -11.16 6.75 -17.64
CA ARG A 23 -9.89 6.69 -18.37
C ARG A 23 -9.41 8.08 -18.76
N GLN A 24 -10.28 8.92 -19.33
CA GLN A 24 -9.94 10.29 -19.73
C GLN A 24 -9.57 11.16 -18.52
N THR A 25 -10.32 11.06 -17.43
CA THR A 25 -10.06 11.83 -16.21
C THR A 25 -8.75 11.42 -15.57
N SER A 26 -8.50 10.11 -15.49
CA SER A 26 -7.25 9.54 -14.99
C SER A 26 -6.06 9.96 -15.86
N MET A 27 -6.16 9.83 -17.19
CA MET A 27 -5.13 10.30 -18.11
C MET A 27 -4.84 11.80 -17.93
N ARG A 28 -5.87 12.65 -17.88
CA ARG A 28 -5.73 14.11 -17.73
C ARG A 28 -5.01 14.48 -16.41
N ARG A 29 -5.24 13.71 -15.35
CA ARG A 29 -4.57 13.85 -14.04
C ARG A 29 -3.13 13.32 -14.07
N CYS A 30 -2.90 12.15 -14.66
CA CYS A 30 -1.57 11.54 -14.84
C CYS A 30 -0.65 12.42 -15.71
N TYR A 31 -1.13 12.95 -16.85
CA TYR A 31 -0.35 13.85 -17.72
C TYR A 31 0.01 15.18 -17.04
N ARG A 32 -0.87 15.74 -16.18
CA ARG A 32 -0.55 16.94 -15.39
C ARG A 32 0.56 16.68 -14.36
N ASN A 33 0.58 15.50 -13.74
CA ASN A 33 1.60 15.13 -12.75
C ASN A 33 2.92 14.71 -13.40
N LEU A 34 2.89 14.09 -14.59
CA LEU A 34 4.09 13.75 -15.35
C LEU A 34 4.79 14.99 -15.93
N LYS A 35 4.03 16.05 -16.24
CA LYS A 35 4.58 17.34 -16.72
C LYS A 35 5.33 18.13 -15.65
N ARG A 36 5.03 17.92 -14.36
CA ARG A 36 5.92 18.37 -13.29
C ARG A 36 7.12 17.42 -13.34
N ARG A 37 8.13 17.79 -14.14
CA ARG A 37 9.40 17.07 -14.25
C ARG A 37 9.95 16.92 -12.84
N LEU A 38 9.65 15.80 -12.19
CA LEU A 38 10.35 15.39 -10.99
C LEU A 38 11.77 15.13 -11.48
N LYS A 39 12.63 16.14 -11.32
CA LYS A 39 14.08 15.93 -11.39
C LYS A 39 14.36 14.96 -10.25
N LEU A 40 14.39 13.68 -10.59
CA LEU A 40 14.78 12.62 -9.68
C LEU A 40 16.15 13.05 -9.13
N SER A 41 16.25 13.23 -7.82
CA SER A 41 17.46 13.77 -7.17
C SER A 41 18.69 12.90 -7.42
N TRP A 42 18.49 11.64 -7.78
CA TRP A 42 19.51 10.65 -8.10
C TRP A 42 19.86 10.56 -9.58
N TRP A 43 19.17 11.30 -10.44
CA TRP A 43 19.34 11.24 -11.89
C TRP A 43 20.41 12.23 -12.35
N SER A 44 21.60 11.72 -12.65
CA SER A 44 22.75 12.52 -13.08
C SER A 44 22.76 12.75 -14.61
N PRO A 45 23.49 13.78 -15.10
CA PRO A 45 23.74 13.97 -16.53
C PRO A 45 24.42 12.76 -17.18
N GLU A 46 25.33 12.10 -16.46
CA GLU A 46 26.04 10.90 -16.93
C GLU A 46 25.07 9.75 -17.24
N LEU A 47 24.06 9.52 -16.38
CA LEU A 47 23.02 8.51 -16.63
C LEU A 47 22.15 8.86 -17.85
N GLU A 48 21.88 10.14 -18.08
CA GLU A 48 21.15 10.56 -19.28
C GLU A 48 21.98 10.30 -20.55
N ASP A 49 23.30 10.48 -20.50
CA ASP A 49 24.17 10.21 -21.63
C ASP A 49 24.34 8.72 -21.90
N LEU A 50 24.46 7.87 -20.87
CA LEU A 50 24.41 6.41 -21.04
C LEU A 50 23.06 5.94 -21.63
N LYS A 51 21.95 6.53 -21.18
CA LYS A 51 20.62 6.24 -21.73
C LYS A 51 20.50 6.65 -23.21
N LYS A 52 21.09 7.77 -23.60
CA LYS A 52 21.15 8.18 -25.02
C LYS A 52 22.01 7.22 -25.84
N ASP A 53 23.15 6.79 -25.32
CA ASP A 53 24.06 5.86 -26.02
C ASP A 53 23.40 4.49 -26.22
N THR A 54 22.76 3.93 -25.18
CA THR A 54 21.99 2.68 -25.30
C THR A 54 20.84 2.80 -26.31
N SER A 55 20.12 3.93 -26.31
CA SER A 55 19.05 4.20 -27.29
C SER A 55 19.58 4.31 -28.72
N THR A 56 20.75 4.92 -28.89
CA THR A 56 21.44 5.06 -30.18
C THR A 56 21.90 3.70 -30.69
N LYS A 57 22.57 2.90 -29.87
CA LYS A 57 23.00 1.53 -30.21
C LYS A 57 21.81 0.62 -30.54
N LYS A 58 20.70 0.72 -29.79
CA LYS A 58 19.44 0.03 -30.10
C LYS A 58 18.88 0.44 -31.47
N ARG A 59 19.01 1.71 -31.85
CA ARG A 59 18.62 2.20 -33.19
C ARG A 59 19.55 1.64 -34.28
N CYS A 60 20.85 1.54 -34.03
CA CYS A 60 21.82 0.99 -34.98
C CYS A 60 21.54 -0.48 -35.35
N ILE A 61 21.01 -1.29 -34.41
CA ILE A 61 20.64 -2.69 -34.69
C ILE A 61 19.64 -2.79 -35.86
N ARG A 62 18.68 -1.85 -35.97
CA ARG A 62 17.68 -1.85 -37.05
C ARG A 62 18.30 -1.64 -38.44
N ASN A 63 19.42 -0.94 -38.51
CA ASN A 63 20.07 -0.57 -39.77
C ASN A 63 21.35 -1.39 -40.04
N ALA A 64 21.66 -2.37 -39.20
CA ALA A 64 22.89 -3.12 -39.30
C ALA A 64 22.83 -4.16 -40.43
N THR A 65 23.90 -4.23 -41.23
CA THR A 65 24.11 -5.30 -42.20
C THR A 65 24.13 -6.67 -41.49
N PRO A 66 23.54 -7.74 -42.05
CA PRO A 66 23.43 -9.03 -41.39
C PRO A 66 24.76 -9.58 -40.84
N SER A 67 25.85 -9.44 -41.58
CA SER A 67 27.21 -9.87 -41.17
C SER A 67 27.77 -9.11 -39.97
N ARG A 68 27.36 -7.86 -39.75
CA ARG A 68 27.81 -7.02 -38.62
C ARG A 68 26.81 -6.98 -37.46
N ARG A 69 25.64 -7.58 -37.64
CA ARG A 69 24.53 -7.48 -36.68
C ARG A 69 24.88 -8.09 -35.34
N GLU A 70 25.57 -9.23 -35.32
CA GLU A 70 25.98 -9.90 -34.09
C GLU A 70 26.93 -9.04 -33.26
N TYR A 71 27.92 -8.42 -33.91
CA TYR A 71 28.82 -7.47 -33.26
C TYR A 71 28.08 -6.23 -32.70
N VAL A 72 27.18 -5.63 -33.50
CA VAL A 72 26.40 -4.45 -33.08
C VAL A 72 25.44 -4.78 -31.92
N VAL A 73 24.91 -6.01 -31.90
CA VAL A 73 24.09 -6.49 -30.77
C VAL A 73 24.94 -6.69 -29.53
N GLY A 74 26.15 -7.26 -29.65
CA GLY A 74 27.10 -7.40 -28.54
C GLY A 74 27.46 -6.06 -27.88
N GLU A 75 27.79 -5.06 -28.69
CA GLU A 75 28.05 -3.68 -28.24
C GLU A 75 26.85 -3.07 -27.50
N TYR A 76 25.63 -3.30 -28.00
CA TYR A 76 24.41 -2.84 -27.34
C TYR A 76 24.21 -3.51 -25.98
N VAL A 77 24.38 -4.83 -25.90
CA VAL A 77 24.20 -5.59 -24.65
C VAL A 77 25.17 -5.08 -23.58
N GLN A 78 26.46 -4.93 -23.92
CA GLN A 78 27.45 -4.39 -22.99
C GLN A 78 27.08 -2.98 -22.49
N THR A 79 26.71 -2.09 -23.41
CA THR A 79 26.32 -0.71 -23.05
C THR A 79 25.06 -0.70 -22.18
N ARG A 80 24.12 -1.60 -22.45
CA ARG A 80 22.90 -1.75 -21.67
C ARG A 80 23.20 -2.22 -20.26
N GLU A 81 24.08 -3.20 -20.10
CA GLU A 81 24.52 -3.69 -18.79
C GLU A 81 25.21 -2.59 -17.97
N VAL A 82 26.08 -1.78 -18.60
CA VAL A 82 26.72 -0.65 -17.91
C VAL A 82 25.68 0.37 -17.46
N TYR A 83 24.71 0.71 -18.31
CA TYR A 83 23.61 1.62 -17.95
C TYR A 83 22.75 1.07 -16.82
N GLU A 84 22.32 -0.19 -16.91
CA GLU A 84 21.48 -0.84 -15.90
C GLU A 84 22.20 -0.90 -14.55
N ARG A 85 23.50 -1.23 -14.54
CA ARG A 85 24.33 -1.23 -13.33
C ARG A 85 24.43 0.17 -12.73
N ALA A 86 24.79 1.17 -13.53
CA ALA A 86 24.90 2.55 -13.06
C ALA A 86 23.57 3.10 -12.53
N ALA A 87 22.44 2.76 -13.17
CA ALA A 87 21.12 3.15 -12.71
C ALA A 87 20.75 2.48 -11.38
N ALA A 88 21.04 1.19 -11.23
CA ALA A 88 20.81 0.46 -9.98
C ALA A 88 21.69 0.98 -8.84
N GLU A 89 22.96 1.31 -9.12
CA GLU A 89 23.88 1.93 -8.16
C GLU A 89 23.39 3.31 -7.73
N ALA A 90 22.99 4.18 -8.66
CA ALA A 90 22.48 5.50 -8.35
C ALA A 90 21.19 5.46 -7.51
N LEU A 91 20.27 4.54 -7.85
CA LEU A 91 19.08 4.27 -7.06
C LEU A 91 19.43 3.82 -5.65
N THR A 92 20.32 2.83 -5.53
CA THR A 92 20.75 2.26 -4.25
C THR A 92 21.50 3.28 -3.41
N ALA A 93 22.37 4.09 -4.01
CA ALA A 93 23.11 5.14 -3.35
C ALA A 93 22.18 6.26 -2.86
N SER A 94 21.22 6.68 -3.69
CA SER A 94 20.21 7.64 -3.27
C SER A 94 19.33 7.12 -2.16
N TRP A 95 18.99 5.82 -2.19
CA TRP A 95 18.22 5.19 -1.13
C TRP A 95 19.02 5.13 0.18
N LYS A 96 20.29 4.71 0.11
CA LYS A 96 21.21 4.73 1.25
C LYS A 96 21.36 6.13 1.82
N LEU A 97 21.57 7.14 0.99
CA LEU A 97 21.65 8.54 1.41
C LEU A 97 20.35 9.00 2.09
N PHE A 98 19.19 8.63 1.54
CA PHE A 98 17.90 8.93 2.15
C PHE A 98 17.74 8.27 3.53
N CYS A 99 18.17 7.01 3.67
CA CYS A 99 18.16 6.28 4.94
C CYS A 99 19.15 6.85 5.96
N SER A 100 20.32 7.34 5.51
CA SER A 100 21.38 7.85 6.38
C SER A 100 21.27 9.34 6.71
N ALA A 101 20.49 10.14 5.99
CA ALA A 101 20.40 11.60 6.22
C ALA A 101 19.59 11.99 7.48
N ARG A 102 19.08 11.03 8.26
CA ARG A 102 18.10 11.25 9.34
C ARG A 102 18.45 10.43 10.58
N ASP A 103 19.39 10.94 11.37
CA ASP A 103 19.97 10.27 12.53
C ASP A 103 19.06 10.20 13.78
N GLY A 104 17.75 10.46 13.66
CA GLY A 104 16.83 10.52 14.81
C GLY A 104 15.40 10.08 14.55
N GLU A 105 15.03 9.76 13.31
CA GLU A 105 13.73 9.18 12.99
C GLU A 105 13.94 7.71 12.65
N ILE A 106 13.17 6.81 13.29
CA ILE A 106 13.19 5.37 12.98
C ILE A 106 12.99 5.22 11.47
N LEU A 107 13.73 4.32 10.81
CA LEU A 107 13.64 4.05 9.36
C LEU A 107 12.19 3.97 8.86
N TRP A 108 11.33 3.42 9.73
CA TRP A 108 9.90 3.31 9.58
C TRP A 108 9.15 4.64 9.49
N ASP A 109 9.53 5.70 10.20
CA ASP A 109 8.86 7.01 10.11
C ASP A 109 8.97 7.62 8.71
N GLY A 110 10.13 7.48 8.06
CA GLY A 110 10.32 7.89 6.67
C GLY A 110 9.44 7.12 5.68
N ILE A 111 9.40 5.78 5.84
CA ILE A 111 8.58 4.88 5.03
C ILE A 111 7.09 5.18 5.25
N TYR A 112 6.67 5.27 6.51
CA TYR A 112 5.31 5.59 6.89
C TYR A 112 4.91 6.96 6.35
N ARG A 113 5.74 8.00 6.42
CA ARG A 113 5.38 9.33 5.87
C ARG A 113 5.22 9.31 4.35
N VAL A 114 5.99 8.51 3.62
CA VAL A 114 5.82 8.32 2.17
C VAL A 114 4.50 7.59 1.89
N ILE A 115 4.24 6.49 2.60
CA ILE A 115 2.98 5.74 2.51
C ILE A 115 1.79 6.64 2.87
N TYR A 116 1.87 7.39 3.96
CA TYR A 116 0.83 8.31 4.43
C TYR A 116 0.59 9.46 3.45
N ARG A 117 1.63 10.03 2.82
CA ARG A 117 1.45 11.07 1.78
C ARG A 117 0.72 10.55 0.55
N GLU A 118 0.99 9.31 0.15
CA GLU A 118 0.37 8.70 -1.03
C GLU A 118 -1.05 8.21 -0.71
N THR A 119 -1.26 7.58 0.45
CA THR A 119 -2.56 7.05 0.90
C THR A 119 -3.54 8.12 1.36
N ARG A 120 -3.09 9.28 1.87
CA ARG A 120 -3.99 10.39 2.24
C ARG A 120 -4.78 10.95 1.05
N LYS A 121 -4.31 10.72 -0.19
CA LYS A 121 -5.05 11.12 -1.40
C LYS A 121 -6.15 10.12 -1.81
N ASN A 122 -6.12 8.89 -1.28
CA ASN A 122 -6.98 7.77 -1.70
C ASN A 122 -7.80 7.17 -0.55
N ARG A 123 -7.86 7.82 0.62
CA ARG A 123 -8.80 7.41 1.68
C ARG A 123 -10.21 7.90 1.31
N GLU A 124 -10.85 7.17 0.41
CA GLU A 124 -12.23 6.82 0.67
C GLU A 124 -12.16 5.94 1.94
N GLU A 125 -12.61 6.49 3.06
CA GLU A 125 -12.73 5.72 4.29
C GLU A 125 -13.52 4.45 3.94
N VAL A 126 -12.98 3.27 4.22
CA VAL A 126 -13.69 2.01 3.94
C VAL A 126 -14.85 1.95 4.93
N LEU A 127 -15.98 2.49 4.51
CA LEU A 127 -17.20 2.61 5.27
C LEU A 127 -17.90 1.25 5.28
N LEU A 128 -18.28 0.77 6.46
CA LEU A 128 -18.96 -0.52 6.61
C LEU A 128 -20.31 -0.47 5.89
N GLN A 129 -20.67 -1.57 5.24
CA GLN A 129 -22.00 -1.73 4.63
C GLN A 129 -22.90 -2.50 5.59
N THR A 130 -24.11 -2.00 5.79
CA THR A 130 -25.17 -2.73 6.47
C THR A 130 -25.71 -3.84 5.56
N ASP A 131 -26.37 -4.84 6.12
CA ASP A 131 -27.01 -5.97 5.41
C ASP A 131 -28.02 -5.53 4.32
N SER A 132 -28.47 -4.27 4.39
CA SER A 132 -29.32 -3.60 3.39
C SER A 132 -28.55 -2.95 2.24
N GLY A 133 -27.21 -3.08 2.20
CA GLY A 133 -26.33 -2.47 1.20
C GLY A 133 -26.04 -0.98 1.42
N ARG A 134 -26.53 -0.38 2.52
CA ARG A 134 -26.24 1.03 2.86
C ARG A 134 -24.84 1.17 3.42
N VAL A 135 -24.04 2.06 2.83
CA VAL A 135 -22.72 2.45 3.32
C VAL A 135 -22.88 3.39 4.53
N LEU A 136 -22.34 3.00 5.68
CA LEU A 136 -22.45 3.72 6.95
C LEU A 136 -21.42 4.85 7.05
N GLY A 137 -21.78 5.98 7.66
CA GLY A 137 -20.79 7.02 7.96
C GLY A 137 -19.71 6.53 8.95
N PRO A 138 -18.58 7.26 9.12
CA PRO A 138 -17.49 6.84 10.02
C PRO A 138 -17.95 6.63 11.47
N LYS A 139 -18.79 7.54 11.96
CA LYS A 139 -19.36 7.47 13.31
C LYS A 139 -20.34 6.30 13.44
N GLU A 140 -21.21 6.11 12.45
CA GLU A 140 -22.18 5.01 12.42
C GLU A 140 -21.47 3.65 12.36
N SER A 141 -20.40 3.54 11.57
CA SER A 141 -19.54 2.35 11.48
C SER A 141 -18.88 2.05 12.82
N ALA A 142 -18.32 3.06 13.49
CA ALA A 142 -17.70 2.89 14.80
C ALA A 142 -18.72 2.47 15.87
N THR A 143 -19.92 3.04 15.87
CA THR A 143 -21.01 2.64 16.76
C THR A 143 -21.44 1.20 16.51
N LEU A 144 -21.62 0.79 15.26
CA LEU A 144 -21.98 -0.59 14.92
C LEU A 144 -20.92 -1.59 15.40
N LEU A 145 -19.63 -1.28 15.23
CA LEU A 145 -18.54 -2.12 15.73
C LEU A 145 -18.56 -2.20 17.26
N ALA A 146 -18.76 -1.08 17.95
CA ALA A 146 -18.84 -1.06 19.41
C ALA A 146 -20.00 -1.93 19.90
N GLU A 147 -21.18 -1.79 19.32
CA GLU A 147 -22.37 -2.57 19.70
C GLU A 147 -22.21 -4.07 19.39
N THR A 148 -21.52 -4.42 18.28
CA THR A 148 -21.34 -5.82 17.87
C THR A 148 -20.32 -6.55 18.73
N PHE A 149 -19.18 -5.92 19.02
CA PHE A 149 -18.08 -6.56 19.74
C PHE A 149 -18.13 -6.33 21.25
N PHE A 150 -18.82 -5.27 21.70
CA PHE A 150 -18.92 -4.88 23.11
C PHE A 150 -20.38 -4.54 23.49
N PRO A 151 -21.28 -5.55 23.49
CA PRO A 151 -22.66 -5.34 23.93
C PRO A 151 -22.72 -4.99 25.43
N ASP A 152 -23.81 -4.35 25.86
CA ASP A 152 -24.06 -4.06 27.27
C ASP A 152 -23.97 -5.34 28.12
N ASP A 153 -23.21 -5.28 29.21
CA ASP A 153 -23.12 -6.37 30.17
C ASP A 153 -24.41 -6.45 31.01
N ARG A 154 -25.24 -7.47 30.78
CA ARG A 154 -26.54 -7.60 31.45
C ARG A 154 -26.66 -8.90 32.25
N VAL A 155 -27.16 -8.79 33.48
CA VAL A 155 -27.40 -9.92 34.40
C VAL A 155 -28.43 -10.92 33.90
N ASN A 156 -29.36 -10.47 33.07
CA ASN A 156 -30.38 -11.34 32.51
C ASN A 156 -29.89 -12.20 31.33
N THR A 157 -28.73 -11.91 30.75
CA THR A 157 -28.11 -12.73 29.69
C THR A 157 -27.06 -13.70 30.21
N ASP A 158 -26.86 -13.75 31.53
CA ASP A 158 -25.83 -14.59 32.13
C ASP A 158 -26.19 -16.07 32.07
N TYR A 159 -25.23 -16.84 31.58
CA TYR A 159 -25.15 -18.25 31.90
C TYR A 159 -24.79 -18.44 33.38
N PRO A 160 -25.12 -19.59 33.99
CA PRO A 160 -24.89 -19.84 35.42
C PRO A 160 -23.46 -19.56 35.90
N HIS A 161 -22.46 -19.81 35.06
CA HIS A 161 -21.06 -19.54 35.39
C HIS A 161 -20.68 -18.04 35.33
N HIS A 162 -21.31 -17.23 34.47
CA HIS A 162 -21.12 -15.78 34.45
C HIS A 162 -21.71 -15.12 35.70
N ALA A 163 -22.90 -15.56 36.12
CA ALA A 163 -23.54 -15.09 37.35
C ALA A 163 -22.70 -15.40 38.60
N GLU A 164 -22.07 -16.57 38.63
CA GLU A 164 -21.16 -16.96 39.73
C GLU A 164 -19.89 -16.10 39.75
N VAL A 165 -19.28 -15.84 38.58
CA VAL A 165 -18.14 -14.91 38.48
C VAL A 165 -18.54 -13.52 38.98
N ARG A 166 -19.69 -12.97 38.57
CA ARG A 166 -20.14 -11.65 39.06
C ARG A 166 -20.37 -11.64 40.57
N ARG A 167 -20.98 -12.68 41.13
CA ARG A 167 -21.13 -12.81 42.60
C ARG A 167 -19.80 -12.80 43.34
N GLN A 168 -18.75 -13.40 42.77
CA GLN A 168 -17.42 -13.39 43.34
C GLN A 168 -16.78 -12.00 43.27
N THR A 169 -16.95 -11.28 42.16
CA THR A 169 -16.38 -9.93 41.99
C THR A 169 -17.15 -8.84 42.77
N ASP A 170 -18.47 -8.94 42.87
CA ASP A 170 -19.33 -7.97 43.58
C ASP A 170 -19.28 -8.17 45.11
N GLY A 171 -19.03 -9.39 45.58
CA GLY A 171 -19.03 -9.75 47.00
C GLY A 171 -17.73 -9.41 47.75
N ASP A 172 -16.58 -9.38 47.07
CA ASP A 172 -15.29 -9.36 47.77
C ASP A 172 -14.57 -8.00 47.78
N GLY A 173 -15.01 -7.00 47.00
CA GLY A 173 -14.35 -5.67 46.94
C GLY A 173 -12.85 -5.72 46.60
N ARG A 174 -12.34 -6.89 46.22
CA ARG A 174 -10.94 -7.17 45.98
C ARG A 174 -10.72 -6.98 44.48
N PRO A 175 -9.74 -6.14 44.08
CA PRO A 175 -9.42 -5.99 42.66
C PRO A 175 -9.10 -7.37 42.06
N PRO A 176 -9.38 -7.58 40.77
CA PRO A 176 -9.01 -8.83 40.11
C PRO A 176 -7.52 -9.08 40.33
N VAL A 177 -7.19 -10.33 40.66
CA VAL A 177 -5.86 -10.82 40.97
C VAL A 177 -4.81 -10.11 40.09
N THR A 178 -4.05 -9.21 40.71
CA THR A 178 -2.89 -8.57 40.09
C THR A 178 -1.87 -9.64 39.75
N SER A 179 -1.07 -9.41 38.70
CA SER A 179 -0.08 -10.33 38.12
C SER A 179 0.99 -10.90 39.08
N GLU A 180 0.92 -10.58 40.38
CA GLU A 180 1.78 -11.12 41.44
C GLU A 180 1.40 -12.53 41.91
N ASP A 181 0.18 -13.04 41.62
CA ASP A 181 -0.22 -14.41 41.99
C ASP A 181 -0.01 -15.45 40.86
N LEU A 182 0.62 -15.06 39.73
CA LEU A 182 1.04 -16.05 38.73
C LEU A 182 2.33 -16.73 39.22
N PRO A 183 2.42 -18.07 39.22
CA PRO A 183 3.68 -18.73 39.53
C PRO A 183 4.77 -18.22 38.56
N GLU A 184 5.86 -17.71 39.14
CA GLU A 184 7.09 -17.20 38.49
C GLU A 184 7.83 -18.31 37.72
N VAL A 185 7.17 -18.90 36.73
CA VAL A 185 7.78 -19.92 35.87
C VAL A 185 7.25 -19.71 34.47
N ASP A 186 7.83 -18.73 33.77
CA ASP A 186 7.74 -18.70 32.32
C ASP A 186 8.44 -19.97 31.78
N PRO A 187 7.73 -20.89 31.10
CA PRO A 187 8.38 -22.04 30.49
C PRO A 187 9.30 -21.56 29.35
N PRO A 188 10.49 -22.16 29.18
CA PRO A 188 11.41 -21.75 28.14
C PRO A 188 10.78 -21.98 26.77
N LEU A 189 10.85 -20.97 25.91
CA LEU A 189 10.38 -21.05 24.53
C LEU A 189 11.09 -22.20 23.80
N PRO A 190 10.36 -23.19 23.26
CA PRO A 190 10.97 -24.33 22.62
C PRO A 190 11.52 -23.94 21.23
N GLY A 191 12.85 -24.01 21.11
CA GLY A 191 13.52 -24.35 19.86
C GLY A 191 13.71 -23.23 18.83
N LEU A 192 14.73 -22.40 19.04
CA LEU A 192 15.52 -21.87 17.92
C LEU A 192 16.90 -22.54 17.95
N ARG A 193 17.03 -23.60 17.16
CA ARG A 193 18.30 -24.10 16.64
C ARG A 193 18.29 -23.91 15.13
#